data_AF-A0A921SW98-F1
#
_entry.id   AF-A0A921SW98-F1
#
_cell.length_a   1.000
_cell.length_b   1.000
_cell.length_c   1.000
_cell.angle_alpha   90.00
_cell.angle_beta   90.00
_cell.angle_gamma   90.00
#
_symmetry.space_group_name_H-M   'P 1'
#
loop_
_entity.id
_entity.type
_entity.pdbx_description
1 polymer ?
#
loop_
_entity_poly.entity_id
_entity_poly.type
_entity_poly.pdbx_seq_one_letter_code
_entity_poly.pdbx_strand_id
1 'polypeptide(L)'
;MDPAELSPGIAALSRWIDDGNQHRDPEAATWARLAKITEEAGEVVAAHIGATGQNPRKGVTHSTADVEAELLDVAITALAALEHLRGHDERSLDLLGDKLEATLRRARLRD
;
A
#
# COMPACT_ATOMS: atom_id res chain seq x y z
N MET A 1 -3.39 13.38 11.69
CA MET A 1 -3.17 12.10 12.37
C MET A 1 -1.81 12.18 13.03
N ASP A 2 -1.73 11.91 14.33
CA ASP A 2 -0.44 11.79 15.03
C ASP A 2 0.32 10.60 14.42
N PRO A 3 1.65 10.65 14.21
CA PRO A 3 2.43 9.48 13.83
C PRO A 3 2.13 8.21 14.65
N ALA A 4 1.82 8.37 15.95
CA ALA A 4 1.43 7.26 16.83
C ALA A 4 0.08 6.62 16.45
N GLU A 5 -0.78 7.32 15.70
CA GLU A 5 -2.08 6.84 15.23
C GLU A 5 -2.02 6.16 13.86
N LEU A 6 -0.89 6.22 13.15
CA LEU A 6 -0.79 5.69 11.80
C LEU A 6 -0.94 4.16 11.74
N SER A 7 -0.17 3.40 12.52
CA SER A 7 -0.33 1.94 12.56
C SER A 7 -1.72 1.51 13.06
N PRO A 8 -2.28 2.10 14.14
CA PRO A 8 -3.68 1.86 14.52
C PRO A 8 -4.69 2.18 13.40
N GLY A 9 -4.48 3.26 12.65
CA GLY A 9 -5.32 3.64 11.51
C GLY A 9 -5.26 2.62 10.37
N ILE A 10 -4.07 2.15 10.01
CA ILE A 10 -3.87 1.11 8.99
C ILE A 10 -4.49 -0.21 9.47
N ALA A 11 -4.32 -0.58 10.74
CA ALA A 11 -4.93 -1.76 11.31
C ALA A 11 -6.46 -1.67 11.33
N ALA A 12 -7.03 -0.51 11.64
CA ALA A 12 -8.48 -0.27 11.59
C ALA A 12 -9.02 -0.38 10.16
N LEU A 13 -8.35 0.22 9.17
CA LEU A 13 -8.68 0.04 7.75
C LEU A 13 -8.60 -1.44 7.36
N SER A 14 -7.56 -2.13 7.81
CA SER A 14 -7.34 -3.54 7.53
C SER A 14 -8.47 -4.42 8.08
N ARG A 15 -8.87 -4.20 9.34
CA ARG A 15 -10.01 -4.88 9.99
C ARG A 15 -11.32 -4.62 9.24
N TRP A 16 -11.58 -3.37 8.85
CA TRP A 16 -12.79 -3.02 8.10
C TRP A 16 -12.89 -3.78 6.76
N ILE A 17 -11.76 -3.99 6.07
CA ILE A 17 -11.72 -4.79 4.84
C ILE A 17 -12.03 -6.26 5.14
N ASP A 18 -11.45 -6.82 6.20
CA ASP A 18 -11.63 -8.22 6.57
C ASP A 18 -13.07 -8.50 7.03
N ASP A 19 -13.67 -7.60 7.81
CA ASP A 19 -15.07 -7.66 8.23
C ASP A 19 -16.02 -7.71 7.03
N GLY A 20 -15.74 -6.91 5.99
CA GLY A 20 -16.48 -6.91 4.73
C GLY A 20 -16.32 -8.21 3.92
N ASN A 21 -15.29 -9.00 4.21
CA ASN A 21 -14.94 -10.23 3.50
C ASN A 21 -15.05 -11.50 4.36
N GLN A 22 -15.64 -11.42 5.56
CA GLN A 22 -15.76 -12.53 6.51
C GLN A 22 -16.43 -13.81 5.97
N HIS A 23 -17.21 -13.68 4.88
CA HIS A 23 -17.90 -14.79 4.23
C HIS A 23 -17.00 -15.58 3.26
N ARG A 24 -15.80 -15.08 2.96
CA ARG A 24 -14.85 -15.74 2.07
C ARG A 24 -14.06 -16.80 2.81
N ASP A 25 -13.59 -17.79 2.05
CA ASP A 25 -12.56 -18.70 2.53
C ASP A 25 -11.31 -17.89 2.98
N PRO A 26 -10.66 -18.24 4.12
CA PRO A 26 -9.51 -17.48 4.63
C PRO A 26 -8.32 -17.40 3.67
N GLU A 27 -8.02 -18.46 2.94
CA GLU A 27 -6.93 -18.46 1.96
C GLU A 27 -7.30 -17.55 0.79
N ALA A 28 -8.55 -17.62 0.31
CA ALA A 28 -9.04 -16.72 -0.75
C ALA A 28 -9.04 -15.25 -0.31
N ALA A 29 -9.38 -14.94 0.94
CA ALA A 29 -9.31 -13.59 1.50
C ALA A 29 -7.87 -13.09 1.51
N THR A 30 -6.92 -13.91 1.99
CA THR A 30 -5.49 -13.58 1.99
C THR A 30 -4.98 -13.29 0.58
N TRP A 31 -5.33 -14.14 -0.40
CA TRP A 31 -4.98 -13.92 -1.80
C TRP A 31 -5.55 -12.61 -2.34
N ALA A 32 -6.78 -12.24 -1.97
CA ALA A 32 -7.36 -10.97 -2.38
C ALA A 32 -6.59 -9.76 -1.82
N ARG A 33 -6.12 -9.81 -0.56
CA ARG A 33 -5.30 -8.75 0.04
C ARG A 33 -3.98 -8.57 -0.71
N LEU A 34 -3.32 -9.67 -1.04
CA LEU A 34 -2.04 -9.65 -1.77
C LEU A 34 -2.22 -9.23 -3.23
N ALA A 35 -3.26 -9.70 -3.89
CA ALA A 35 -3.54 -9.37 -5.30
C ALA A 35 -3.86 -7.89 -5.49
N LYS A 36 -4.53 -7.24 -4.52
CA LYS A 36 -4.83 -5.81 -4.57
C LYS A 36 -3.58 -4.93 -4.71
N ILE A 37 -2.42 -5.36 -4.19
CA ILE A 37 -1.13 -4.65 -4.37
C ILE A 37 -0.78 -4.52 -5.86
N THR A 38 -1.01 -5.56 -6.65
CA THR A 38 -0.75 -5.54 -8.11
C THR A 38 -1.72 -4.61 -8.83
N GLU A 39 -2.97 -4.54 -8.37
CA GLU A 39 -3.99 -3.63 -8.89
C GLU A 39 -3.55 -2.17 -8.69
N GLU A 40 -3.22 -1.77 -7.46
CA GLU A 40 -2.72 -0.41 -7.14
C GLU A 40 -1.44 -0.06 -7.91
N ALA A 41 -0.52 -1.02 -8.05
CA ALA A 41 0.69 -0.80 -8.85
C ALA A 41 0.37 -0.55 -10.33
N GLY A 42 -0.71 -1.14 -10.85
CA GLY A 42 -1.23 -0.85 -12.18
C GLY A 42 -1.81 0.57 -12.28
N GLU A 43 -2.46 1.06 -11.23
CA GLU A 43 -3.02 2.41 -11.15
C GLU A 43 -1.91 3.47 -11.17
N VAL A 44 -0.79 3.26 -10.45
CA VAL A 44 0.41 4.11 -10.55
C VAL A 44 0.89 4.25 -12.00
N VAL A 45 0.96 3.13 -12.74
CA VAL A 45 1.37 3.13 -14.15
C VAL A 45 0.36 3.87 -15.02
N ALA A 46 -0.93 3.66 -14.78
CA ALA A 46 -2.00 4.34 -15.51
C ALA A 46 -1.97 5.86 -15.29
N ALA A 47 -1.82 6.29 -14.04
CA ALA A 47 -1.67 7.70 -13.67
C ALA A 47 -0.42 8.30 -14.32
N HIS A 48 0.72 7.60 -14.31
CA HIS A 48 1.95 8.09 -14.94
C HIS A 48 1.82 8.25 -16.46
N ILE A 49 1.20 7.27 -17.13
CA ILE A 49 0.88 7.36 -18.57
C ILE A 49 -0.05 8.55 -18.83
N GLY A 50 -1.05 8.75 -17.98
CA GLY A 50 -1.97 9.88 -18.05
C GLY A 50 -1.31 11.23 -17.82
N ALA A 51 -0.36 11.32 -16.89
CA ALA A 51 0.34 12.54 -16.52
C ALA A 51 1.37 12.96 -17.57
N THR A 52 2.00 11.99 -18.22
CA THR A 52 3.01 12.23 -19.27
C THR A 52 2.41 12.32 -20.67
N GLY A 53 1.13 11.98 -20.83
CA GLY A 53 0.47 11.95 -22.14
C GLY A 53 1.00 10.87 -23.09
N GLN A 54 1.61 9.80 -22.56
CA GLN A 54 2.24 8.73 -23.36
C GLN A 54 1.26 8.02 -24.30
N ASN A 55 -0.04 8.04 -24.01
CA ASN A 55 -1.07 7.53 -24.92
C ASN A 55 -1.63 8.68 -25.79
N PRO A 56 -1.18 8.83 -27.05
CA PRO A 56 -1.58 9.96 -27.90
C PRO A 56 -3.08 9.98 -28.22
N ARG A 57 -3.81 8.86 -28.04
CA ARG A 57 -5.27 8.82 -28.20
C ARG A 57 -6.04 9.47 -27.05
N LYS A 58 -5.41 9.63 -25.89
CA LYS A 58 -6.05 10.16 -24.67
C LYS A 58 -5.49 11.54 -24.27
N GLY A 59 -4.29 11.90 -24.73
CA GLY A 59 -3.63 13.13 -24.30
C GLY A 59 -3.22 13.07 -22.82
N VAL A 60 -3.01 14.24 -22.21
CA VAL A 60 -2.74 14.37 -20.77
C VAL A 60 -4.05 14.32 -20.01
N THR A 61 -4.22 13.32 -19.15
CA THR A 61 -5.46 13.09 -18.39
C THR A 61 -5.27 13.12 -16.88
N HIS A 62 -4.03 13.03 -16.40
CA HIS A 62 -3.67 13.06 -14.99
C HIS A 62 -2.57 14.09 -14.78
N SER A 63 -2.19 14.27 -13.52
CA SER A 63 -1.12 15.12 -13.04
C SER A 63 -0.06 14.28 -12.32
N THR A 64 1.09 14.88 -12.03
CA THR A 64 2.10 14.24 -11.17
C THR A 64 1.55 13.98 -9.76
N ALA A 65 0.66 14.83 -9.26
CA ALA A 65 0.03 14.64 -7.95
C ALA A 65 -0.85 13.38 -7.90
N ASP A 66 -1.49 13.02 -9.01
CA ASP A 66 -2.23 11.75 -9.10
C ASP A 66 -1.27 10.57 -8.97
N VAL A 67 -0.10 10.61 -9.61
CA VAL A 67 0.93 9.56 -9.47
C VAL A 67 1.40 9.43 -8.02
N GLU A 68 1.60 10.55 -7.32
CA GLU A 68 1.98 10.56 -5.91
C GLU A 68 0.89 9.94 -5.02
N ALA A 69 -0.39 10.21 -5.31
CA ALA A 69 -1.52 9.59 -4.62
C ALA A 69 -1.54 8.08 -4.81
N GLU A 70 -1.42 7.60 -6.06
CA GLU A 70 -1.40 6.16 -6.35
C GLU A 70 -0.22 5.43 -5.68
N LEU A 71 0.95 6.09 -5.56
CA LEU A 71 2.10 5.53 -4.83
C LEU A 71 1.80 5.35 -3.34
N LEU A 72 1.03 6.27 -2.74
CA LEU A 72 0.58 6.16 -1.36
C LEU A 72 -0.48 5.07 -1.21
N ASP A 73 -1.36 4.88 -2.20
CA ASP A 73 -2.35 3.80 -2.20
C ASP A 73 -1.69 2.42 -2.26
N VAL A 74 -0.63 2.25 -3.06
CA VAL A 74 0.22 1.05 -3.02
C VAL A 74 0.80 0.82 -1.62
N ALA A 75 1.37 1.87 -1.01
CA ALA A 75 2.01 1.76 0.30
C ALA A 75 0.99 1.38 1.40
N ILE A 76 -0.15 2.06 1.45
CA ILE A 76 -1.24 1.79 2.39
C ILE A 76 -1.78 0.38 2.17
N THR A 77 -1.98 -0.04 0.92
CA THR A 77 -2.49 -1.38 0.58
C THR A 77 -1.52 -2.48 1.04
N ALA A 78 -0.22 -2.31 0.82
CA ALA A 78 0.79 -3.26 1.27
C ALA A 78 0.86 -3.35 2.80
N LEU A 79 0.80 -2.22 3.51
CA LEU A 79 0.81 -2.18 4.96
C LEU A 79 -0.49 -2.74 5.57
N ALA A 80 -1.64 -2.48 4.96
CA ALA A 80 -2.90 -3.07 5.39
C ALA A 80 -2.93 -4.60 5.20
N ALA A 81 -2.34 -5.11 4.11
CA ALA A 81 -2.15 -6.55 3.90
C ALA A 81 -1.18 -7.16 4.92
N LEU A 82 -0.12 -6.43 5.31
CA LEU A 82 0.77 -6.84 6.40
C LEU A 82 0.00 -6.97 7.72
N GLU A 83 -0.84 -5.99 8.08
CA GLU A 83 -1.69 -6.07 9.29
C GLU A 83 -2.62 -7.28 9.25
N HIS A 84 -3.25 -7.56 8.10
CA HIS A 84 -4.12 -8.75 7.92
C HIS A 84 -3.38 -10.04 8.27
N LEU A 85 -2.17 -10.23 7.71
CA LEU A 85 -1.34 -11.42 7.97
C LEU A 85 -0.89 -11.54 9.44
N ARG A 86 -0.90 -10.44 10.18
CA ARG A 86 -0.44 -10.37 11.57
C ARG A 86 -1.57 -10.35 12.59
N GLY A 87 -2.82 -10.40 12.15
CA GLY A 87 -3.98 -10.30 13.03
C GLY A 87 -4.16 -8.88 13.60
N HIS A 88 -3.77 -7.86 12.83
CA HIS A 88 -3.95 -6.44 13.15
C HIS A 88 -3.28 -6.03 14.46
N ASP A 89 -2.01 -6.39 14.62
CA ASP A 89 -1.23 -6.10 15.82
C ASP A 89 -0.76 -4.64 15.92
N GLU A 90 -1.09 -3.81 14.92
CA GLU A 90 -0.89 -2.36 14.91
C GLU A 90 0.59 -1.97 14.88
N ARG A 91 1.41 -2.79 14.21
CA ARG A 91 2.88 -2.64 14.14
C ARG A 91 3.41 -2.34 12.76
N SER A 92 2.54 -2.09 11.78
CA SER A 92 2.93 -1.86 10.38
C SER A 92 4.04 -0.83 10.20
N LEU A 93 3.98 0.34 10.83
CA LEU A 93 5.06 1.34 10.71
C LEU A 93 6.32 1.00 11.51
N ASP A 94 6.22 0.34 12.66
CA ASP A 94 7.39 -0.13 13.39
C ASP A 94 8.19 -1.12 12.54
N LEU A 95 7.48 -2.08 11.93
CA LEU A 95 8.06 -3.09 11.06
C LEU A 95 8.63 -2.48 9.77
N LEU A 96 7.97 -1.47 9.22
CA LEU A 96 8.51 -0.71 8.09
C LEU A 96 9.79 0.04 8.49
N GLY A 97 9.82 0.64 9.68
CA GLY A 97 10.99 1.30 10.25
C GLY A 97 12.17 0.35 10.41
N ASP A 98 11.94 -0.81 11.04
CA ASP A 98 12.95 -1.87 11.19
C ASP A 98 13.47 -2.35 9.82
N LYS A 99 12.56 -2.54 8.86
CA LYS A 99 12.90 -2.95 7.50
C LYS A 99 13.72 -1.88 6.78
N LEU A 100 13.36 -0.61 6.93
CA LEU A 100 14.08 0.52 6.34
C LEU A 100 15.49 0.61 6.94
N GLU A 101 15.64 0.55 8.26
CA GLU A 101 16.94 0.57 8.93
C GLU A 101 17.84 -0.56 8.43
N ALA A 102 17.33 -1.79 8.38
CA ALA A 102 18.07 -2.92 7.83
C ALA A 102 18.45 -2.72 6.36
N THR A 103 17.60 -2.08 5.56
CA THR A 103 17.86 -1.78 4.16
C THR A 103 18.92 -0.69 4.00
N LEU A 104 18.88 0.35 4.83
CA LEU A 104 19.87 1.43 4.83
C LEU A 104 21.26 0.93 5.21
N ARG A 105 21.37 0.06 6.22
CA ARG A 105 22.66 -0.59 6.56
C ARG A 105 23.20 -1.43 5.41
N ARG A 106 22.34 -2.21 4.74
CA ARG A 106 22.75 -3.00 3.55
C ARG A 106 23.22 -2.11 2.40
N ALA A 107 22.58 -0.96 2.23
CA ALA A 107 22.95 0.05 1.23
C ALA A 107 24.18 0.89 1.65
N ARG A 108 24.73 0.68 2.86
CA ARG A 108 25.85 1.46 3.44
C ARG A 108 25.51 2.96 3.57
N LEU A 109 24.25 3.27 3.87
CA LEU A 109 23.76 4.63 4.11
C LEU A 109 23.60 4.95 5.61
N ARG A 110 23.77 3.95 6.48
CA ARG A 110 23.82 4.04 7.95
C ARG A 110 24.81 3.03 8.48
N ASP A 111 25.37 3.31 9.65
CA ASP A 111 26.32 2.47 10.38
C ASP A 111 25.64 1.22 11.01
#